data_AF-A0A6B3I3Q7-F1
#
_entry.id   AF-A0A6B3I3Q7-F1
#
_cell.length_a   1.000
_cell.length_b   1.000
_cell.length_c   1.000
_cell.angle_alpha   90.00
_cell.angle_beta   90.00
_cell.angle_gamma   90.00
#
_symmetry.space_group_name_H-M   'P 1'
#
loop_
_entity.id
_entity.type
_entity.pdbx_description
1 polymer ?
#
loop_
_entity_poly.entity_id
_entity_poly.type
_entity_poly.pdbx_seq_one_letter_code
_entity_poly.pdbx_strand_id
1 'polypeptide(L)'
;YFPEPDLVPVAPARDWVEELRKGLPELPRLRRARLKEEWGVNEHDMQSILNAGAVDLIVATTEAGAPSDQARKWWMGELARNANETGRGLD
;
A
#
# COMPACT_ATOMS: atom_id res chain seq x y z
N TYR A 1 -0.98 35.41 -17.74
CA TYR A 1 -1.52 34.07 -18.05
C TYR A 1 -2.39 34.21 -19.29
N PHE A 2 -2.08 33.50 -20.37
CA PHE A 2 -2.84 33.49 -21.64
C PHE A 2 -3.07 32.02 -22.02
N PRO A 3 -4.26 31.63 -22.53
CA PRO A 3 -4.51 30.27 -23.00
C PRO A 3 -3.59 29.92 -24.17
N GLU A 4 -2.99 28.74 -24.15
CA GLU A 4 -2.15 28.26 -25.24
C GLU A 4 -2.96 28.20 -26.55
N PRO A 5 -2.65 29.03 -27.57
CA PRO A 5 -3.48 29.17 -28.77
C PRO A 5 -3.45 27.91 -29.65
N ASP A 6 -2.40 27.10 -29.54
CA ASP A 6 -2.25 25.87 -30.33
C ASP A 6 -2.99 24.66 -29.71
N LEU A 7 -3.47 24.78 -28.46
CA LEU A 7 -4.17 23.71 -27.77
C LEU A 7 -5.68 23.95 -27.72
N VAL A 8 -6.44 22.94 -28.15
CA VAL A 8 -7.89 22.91 -27.94
C VAL A 8 -8.21 22.63 -26.46
N PRO A 9 -9.30 23.20 -25.92
CA PRO A 9 -9.76 22.88 -24.58
C PRO A 9 -10.00 21.37 -24.41
N VAL A 10 -9.37 20.76 -23.42
CA VAL A 10 -9.58 19.35 -23.08
C VAL A 10 -10.86 19.23 -22.25
N ALA A 11 -11.90 18.65 -22.84
CA ALA A 11 -13.18 18.38 -22.18
C ALA A 11 -13.53 16.88 -22.29
N PRO A 12 -13.00 16.03 -21.39
CA PRO A 12 -13.25 14.59 -21.42
C PRO A 12 -14.74 14.28 -21.28
N ALA A 13 -15.23 13.30 -22.05
CA ALA A 13 -16.59 12.81 -21.91
C ALA A 13 -16.84 12.24 -20.50
N ARG A 14 -18.02 12.51 -19.92
CA ARG A 14 -18.37 12.03 -18.58
C ARG A 14 -18.27 10.51 -18.49
N ASP A 15 -18.74 9.79 -19.50
CA ASP A 15 -18.76 8.33 -19.51
C ASP A 15 -17.33 7.75 -19.42
N TRP A 16 -16.36 8.38 -20.09
CA TRP A 16 -14.96 7.98 -20.01
C TRP A 16 -14.36 8.24 -18.63
N VAL A 17 -14.74 9.34 -17.97
CA VAL A 17 -14.35 9.60 -16.57
C VAL A 17 -14.93 8.53 -15.63
N GLU A 18 -16.17 8.10 -15.84
CA GLU A 18 -16.78 7.04 -15.03
C GLU A 18 -16.15 5.67 -15.29
N GLU A 19 -15.77 5.36 -16.52
CA GLU A 19 -15.01 4.15 -16.86
C GLU A 19 -13.67 4.10 -16.10
N LEU A 20 -12.88 5.18 -16.18
CA LEU A 20 -11.61 5.27 -15.47
C LEU A 20 -11.80 5.19 -13.96
N ARG A 21 -12.85 5.82 -13.41
CA ARG A 21 -13.14 5.76 -11.98
C ARG A 21 -13.39 4.33 -11.50
N LYS A 22 -14.05 3.50 -12.31
CA LYS A 22 -14.30 2.08 -11.98
C LYS A 22 -13.03 1.23 -12.01
N GLY A 23 -12.02 1.64 -12.80
CA GLY A 23 -10.73 0.98 -12.86
C GLY A 23 -9.73 1.40 -11.78
N LEU A 24 -10.03 2.42 -10.98
CA LEU A 24 -9.14 2.86 -9.90
C LEU A 24 -9.11 1.83 -8.77
N PRO A 25 -7.91 1.45 -8.28
CA PRO A 25 -7.81 0.56 -7.13
C PRO A 25 -8.27 1.28 -5.84
N GLU A 26 -8.40 0.49 -4.77
CA GLU A 26 -8.62 1.03 -3.43
C GLU A 26 -7.54 2.09 -3.10
N LEU A 27 -7.97 3.26 -2.61
CA LEU A 27 -7.05 4.32 -2.23
C LEU A 27 -6.07 3.82 -1.15
N PRO A 28 -4.76 4.12 -1.25
CA PRO A 28 -3.77 3.62 -0.29
C PRO A 28 -4.09 3.95 1.18
N ARG A 29 -4.75 5.09 1.43
CA ARG A 29 -5.16 5.47 2.79
C ARG A 29 -6.31 4.59 3.32
N LEU A 30 -7.26 4.23 2.47
CA LEU A 30 -8.39 3.36 2.84
C LEU A 30 -7.91 1.92 3.06
N ARG A 31 -7.08 1.41 2.14
CA ARG A 31 -6.45 0.09 2.25
C ARG A 31 -5.71 -0.06 3.58
N ARG A 32 -4.89 0.94 3.95
CA ARG A 32 -4.16 0.94 5.23
C ARG A 32 -5.07 0.96 6.45
N ALA A 33 -6.14 1.76 6.42
CA ALA A 33 -7.09 1.82 7.53
C ALA A 33 -7.80 0.47 7.72
N ARG A 34 -8.24 -0.15 6.62
CA ARG A 34 -8.86 -1.47 6.61
C ARG A 34 -7.92 -2.55 7.16
N LEU A 35 -6.69 -2.62 6.65
CA LEU A 35 -5.70 -3.61 7.11
C LEU A 35 -5.34 -3.42 8.59
N LYS A 36 -5.26 -2.17 9.06
CA LYS A 36 -5.01 -1.88 10.49
C LYS A 36 -6.12 -2.46 11.38
N GLU A 37 -7.37 -2.29 10.97
CA GLU A 37 -8.54 -2.83 11.67
C GLU A 37 -8.58 -4.37 11.59
N GLU A 38 -8.43 -4.95 10.39
CA GLU A 38 -8.43 -6.40 10.17
C GLU A 38 -7.31 -7.12 10.92
N TRP A 39 -6.13 -6.49 11.03
CA TRP A 39 -4.99 -7.06 11.75
C TRP A 39 -5.01 -6.76 13.25
N GLY A 40 -5.95 -5.93 13.72
CA GLY A 40 -6.07 -5.54 15.13
C GLY A 40 -4.82 -4.86 15.67
N VAL A 41 -4.13 -4.07 14.84
CA VAL A 41 -2.86 -3.40 15.22
C VAL A 41 -3.08 -1.93 15.52
N ASN A 42 -2.24 -1.37 16.39
CA ASN A 42 -2.23 0.06 16.65
C ASN A 42 -1.51 0.83 15.52
N GLU A 43 -1.54 2.16 15.59
CA GLU A 43 -0.91 3.03 14.59
C GLU A 43 0.61 2.84 14.51
N HIS A 44 1.27 2.67 15.66
CA HIS A 44 2.72 2.53 15.74
C HIS A 44 3.21 1.24 15.07
N ASP A 45 2.52 0.12 15.31
CA ASP A 45 2.79 -1.17 14.69
C ASP A 45 2.55 -1.10 13.17
N MET A 46 1.46 -0.46 12.75
CA MET A 46 1.17 -0.27 11.32
C MET A 46 2.24 0.60 10.64
N GLN A 47 2.70 1.67 11.29
CA GLN A 47 3.78 2.50 10.77
C GLN A 47 5.09 1.72 10.67
N SER A 48 5.37 0.83 11.62
CA SER A 48 6.55 -0.05 11.57
C SER A 48 6.50 -1.01 10.38
N ILE A 49 5.33 -1.61 10.12
CA ILE A 49 5.10 -2.48 8.95
C ILE A 49 5.27 -1.71 7.64
N LEU A 50 4.77 -0.47 7.58
CA LEU A 50 4.91 0.41 6.41
C LEU A 50 6.37 0.77 6.15
N ASN A 51 7.10 1.17 7.19
CA ASN A 51 8.51 1.53 7.08
C ASN A 51 9.36 0.34 6.65
N ALA A 52 8.99 -0.88 7.03
CA ALA A 52 9.66 -2.10 6.60
C ALA A 52 9.27 -2.57 5.18
N GLY A 53 8.36 -1.86 4.49
CA GLY A 53 7.86 -2.30 3.17
C GLY A 53 7.10 -3.63 3.21
N ALA A 54 6.62 -4.06 4.38
CA ALA A 54 6.18 -5.43 4.62
C ALA A 54 4.69 -5.68 4.34
N VAL A 55 3.90 -4.63 4.06
CA VAL A 55 2.43 -4.73 3.92
C VAL A 55 2.04 -5.78 2.89
N ASP A 56 2.57 -5.70 1.67
CA ASP A 56 2.16 -6.61 0.59
C ASP A 56 2.64 -8.04 0.82
N LEU A 57 3.82 -8.22 1.44
CA LEU A 57 4.33 -9.54 1.84
C LEU A 57 3.41 -10.21 2.86
N ILE A 58 2.96 -9.45 3.87
CA ILE A 58 2.03 -9.92 4.89
C ILE A 58 0.68 -10.26 4.23
N VAL A 59 0.13 -9.37 3.39
CA VAL A 59 -1.13 -9.62 2.69
C VAL A 59 -1.06 -10.91 1.86
N ALA A 60 -0.04 -11.06 1.01
CA ALA A 60 0.14 -12.26 0.20
C ALA A 60 0.25 -13.53 1.05
N THR A 61 0.91 -13.45 2.20
CA THR A 61 1.05 -14.58 3.13
C THR A 61 -0.29 -14.93 3.81
N THR A 62 -1.09 -13.92 4.15
CA THR A 62 -2.44 -14.13 4.70
C THR A 62 -3.41 -14.68 3.67
N GLU A 63 -3.32 -14.24 2.41
CA GLU A 63 -4.11 -14.76 1.30
C GLU A 63 -3.75 -16.23 0.98
N ALA A 64 -2.50 -16.62 1.24
CA ALA A 64 -2.05 -18.02 1.17
C ALA A 64 -2.52 -18.88 2.36
N GLY A 65 -3.24 -18.32 3.33
CA GLY A 65 -3.88 -19.03 4.44
C GLY A 65 -3.20 -18.92 5.81
N ALA A 66 -2.12 -18.13 5.93
CA ALA A 66 -1.49 -17.90 7.22
C ALA A 66 -2.27 -16.88 8.08
N PRO A 67 -2.31 -17.03 9.41
CA PRO A 67 -2.83 -15.99 10.29
C PRO A 67 -2.02 -14.69 10.19
N SER A 68 -2.72 -13.55 10.24
CA SER A 68 -2.12 -12.22 10.06
C SER A 68 -1.10 -11.86 11.14
N ASP A 69 -1.29 -12.33 12.36
CA ASP A 69 -0.36 -12.13 13.47
C ASP A 69 0.95 -12.90 13.28
N GLN A 70 0.87 -14.14 12.78
CA GLN A 70 2.03 -14.98 12.48
C GLN A 70 2.80 -14.45 11.27
N ALA A 71 2.10 -14.11 10.18
CA ALA A 71 2.70 -13.51 9.00
C ALA A 71 3.48 -12.23 9.34
N ARG A 72 2.87 -11.34 10.15
CA ARG A 72 3.53 -10.12 10.64
C ARG A 72 4.78 -10.41 11.45
N LYS A 73 4.68 -11.27 12.48
CA LYS A 73 5.84 -11.60 13.33
C LYS A 73 6.99 -12.16 12.51
N TRP A 74 6.67 -13.04 11.56
CA TRP A 74 7.67 -13.67 10.71
C TRP A 74 8.35 -12.66 9.79
N TRP A 75 7.59 -11.89 8.99
CA TRP A 75 8.16 -10.92 8.06
C TRP A 75 8.93 -9.81 8.76
N MET A 76 8.40 -9.26 9.86
CA MET A 76 9.10 -8.20 10.59
C MET A 76 10.42 -8.70 11.19
N GLY A 77 10.46 -9.94 11.69
CA GLY A 77 11.68 -10.55 12.20
C GLY A 77 12.70 -10.86 11.10
N GLU A 78 12.24 -11.43 9.99
CA GLU A 78 13.10 -11.84 8.87
C GLU A 78 13.71 -10.63 8.16
N LEU A 79 12.92 -9.58 7.93
CA LEU A 79 13.40 -8.33 7.34
C LEU A 79 14.45 -7.67 8.25
N ALA A 80 14.20 -7.60 9.56
CA ALA A 80 15.17 -7.08 10.52
C ALA A 80 16.47 -7.90 10.53
N ARG A 81 16.38 -9.24 10.47
CA ARG A 81 17.54 -10.13 10.40
C ARG A 81 18.38 -9.84 9.15
N ASN A 82 17.73 -9.78 7.99
CA ASN A 82 18.38 -9.52 6.72
C ASN A 82 19.05 -8.13 6.68
N ALA A 83 18.39 -7.09 7.20
CA ALA A 83 18.97 -5.75 7.34
C ALA A 83 20.25 -5.77 8.19
N ASN A 84 20.22 -6.46 9.34
CA ASN A 84 21.37 -6.60 10.22
C ASN A 84 22.54 -7.36 9.57
N GLU A 85 22.25 -8.41 8.80
CA GLU A 85 23.28 -9.23 8.12
C GLU A 85 23.92 -8.51 6.94
N THR A 86 23.14 -7.72 6.21
CA THR A 86 23.61 -7.02 5.00
C THR A 86 24.15 -5.63 5.28
N GLY A 87 23.94 -5.09 6.49
CA GLY A 87 24.31 -3.73 6.86
C GLY A 87 23.55 -2.65 6.07
N ARG A 88 22.45 -3.00 5.41
CA ARG A 88 21.56 -2.09 4.68
C ARG A 88 20.31 -1.83 5.50
N GLY A 89 19.74 -0.63 5.37
CA GLY A 89 18.48 -0.30 6.01
C GLY A 89 17.33 -1.12 5.41
N LEU A 90 16.15 -0.97 6.03
CA LEU A 90 14.89 -1.39 5.45
C LEU A 90 14.41 -0.26 4.53
N ASP A 91 15.02 -0.15 3.36
CA ASP A 91 14.68 0.83 2.32
C ASP A 91 14.17 0.14 1.05
#